data_AF-A0A087N830-F1
#
_entry.id   AF-A0A087N830-F1
#
_cell.length_a   1.000
_cell.length_b   1.000
_cell.length_c   1.000
_cell.angle_alpha   90.00
_cell.angle_beta   90.00
_cell.angle_gamma   90.00
#
_symmetry.space_group_name_H-M   'P 1'
#
loop_
_entity.id
_entity.type
_entity.pdbx_description
1 polymer ?
#
loop_
_entity_poly.entity_id
_entity_poly.type
_entity_poly.pdbx_seq_one_letter_code
_entity_poly.pdbx_strand_id
1 'polypeptide(L)' 'MANGGGPACLRLRVVADPATIDPRFLVDEAKLDAIAAIVAAYWPEDIAPDGLGDTTLIARIEQSWLTLVDHLQLSGDLMP' A
#
# COMPACT_ATOMS: atom_id res chain seq x y z
N MET A 1 14.41 -12.29 2.29
CA MET A 1 14.83 -10.96 1.79
C MET A 1 15.47 -11.12 0.42
N ALA A 2 14.70 -11.04 -0.65
CA ALA A 2 15.24 -11.19 -2.01
C ALA A 2 15.95 -9.91 -2.50
N ASN A 3 15.44 -8.74 -2.11
CA ASN A 3 15.96 -7.42 -2.54
C ASN A 3 16.76 -6.68 -1.45
N GLY A 4 17.33 -7.40 -0.48
CA GLY A 4 18.23 -6.81 0.53
C GLY A 4 17.60 -5.94 1.63
N GLY A 5 16.27 -5.77 1.67
CA GLY A 5 15.59 -5.00 2.72
C GLY A 5 15.18 -5.83 3.94
N GLY A 6 15.77 -5.57 5.10
CA GLY A 6 15.40 -6.22 6.38
C GLY A 6 14.32 -5.48 7.16
N PRO A 7 13.91 -5.98 8.34
CA PRO A 7 12.84 -5.39 9.13
C PRO A 7 13.05 -3.91 9.48
N ALA A 8 14.31 -3.47 9.61
CA ALA A 8 14.65 -2.07 9.83
C ALA A 8 14.50 -1.21 8.56
N CYS A 9 14.73 -1.78 7.37
CA CYS A 9 14.64 -1.07 6.09
C CYS A 9 13.19 -0.76 5.70
N LEU A 10 12.22 -1.49 6.26
CA LEU A 10 10.78 -1.32 5.98
C LEU A 10 10.10 -0.28 6.88
N ARG A 11 10.85 0.40 7.76
CA ARG A 11 10.27 1.34 8.73
C ARG A 11 11.10 2.61 8.88
N LEU A 12 10.40 3.73 9.01
CA LEU A 12 10.96 4.99 9.48
C LEU A 12 10.58 5.18 10.96
N ARG A 13 11.56 5.46 11.83
CA ARG A 13 11.28 5.82 13.23
C ARG A 13 11.12 7.32 13.32
N VAL A 14 9.95 7.78 13.74
CA VAL A 14 9.64 9.18 14.01
C VAL A 14 9.26 9.30 15.48
N VAL A 15 9.94 10.17 16.22
CA VAL A 15 9.54 10.54 17.58
C VAL A 15 8.47 11.61 17.45
N ALA A 16 7.23 11.29 17.82
CA ALA A 16 6.08 12.18 17.72
C ALA A 16 5.04 11.88 18.80
N ASP A 17 4.18 12.86 19.10
CA ASP A 17 2.96 12.64 19.87
C ASP A 17 1.89 12.04 18.93
N PRO A 18 1.40 10.81 19.17
CA PRO A 18 0.38 10.18 18.35
C PRO A 18 -0.89 11.03 18.18
N ALA A 19 -1.23 11.87 19.16
CA ALA A 19 -2.40 12.74 19.09
C ALA A 19 -2.28 13.85 18.03
N THR A 20 -1.06 14.12 17.55
CA THR A 20 -0.77 15.10 16.49
C THR A 20 -0.63 14.48 15.10
N ILE A 21 -0.73 13.15 15.00
CA ILE A 21 -0.65 12.42 13.73
C ILE A 21 -2.04 12.26 13.16
N ASP A 22 -2.17 12.42 11.84
CA ASP A 22 -3.41 12.12 11.13
C ASP A 22 -3.81 10.65 11.38
N PRO A 23 -4.97 10.38 12.03
CA PRO A 23 -5.39 9.03 12.39
C PRO A 23 -5.53 8.07 11.21
N ARG A 24 -5.66 8.59 9.98
CA ARG A 24 -5.69 7.76 8.76
C ARG A 24 -4.41 6.93 8.61
N PHE A 25 -3.26 7.44 9.09
CA PHE A 25 -1.95 6.78 9.04
C PHE A 25 -1.63 5.91 10.26
N LEU A 26 -2.44 5.96 11.31
CA LEU A 26 -2.33 5.04 12.45
C LEU A 26 -3.08 3.74 12.12
N VAL A 27 -2.44 2.60 12.40
CA VAL A 27 -2.98 1.27 12.11
C VAL A 27 -3.41 0.56 13.39
N ASP A 28 -4.49 -0.19 13.28
CA ASP A 28 -4.92 -1.22 14.21
C ASP A 28 -5.03 -2.56 13.44
N GLU A 29 -5.32 -3.64 14.16
CA GLU A 29 -5.43 -4.97 13.57
C GLU A 29 -6.50 -5.03 12.48
N ALA A 30 -7.66 -4.40 12.70
CA ALA A 30 -8.76 -4.41 11.74
C ALA A 30 -8.41 -3.69 10.43
N LYS A 31 -7.72 -2.55 10.50
CA LYS A 31 -7.22 -1.83 9.33
C LYS A 31 -6.16 -2.64 8.59
N LEU A 32 -5.26 -3.32 9.31
CA LEU A 32 -4.27 -4.20 8.68
C LEU A 32 -4.91 -5.37 7.95
N ASP A 33 -5.93 -6.00 8.53
CA ASP A 33 -6.69 -7.09 7.89
C ASP A 33 -7.40 -6.61 6.63
N ALA A 34 -8.00 -5.41 6.66
CA ALA A 34 -8.65 -4.83 5.49
C ALA A 34 -7.67 -4.51 4.37
N ILE A 35 -6.48 -3.94 4.69
CA ILE A 35 -5.40 -3.72 3.72
C ILE A 35 -4.95 -5.06 3.12
N ALA A 36 -4.76 -6.08 3.94
CA ALA A 36 -4.35 -7.41 3.48
C ALA A 36 -5.38 -8.03 2.53
N ALA A 37 -6.68 -7.88 2.82
CA ALA A 37 -7.76 -8.36 1.95
C ALA A 37 -7.75 -7.67 0.58
N ILE A 38 -7.50 -6.36 0.53
CA ILE A 38 -7.38 -5.61 -0.73
C ILE A 38 -6.16 -6.11 -1.53
N VAL A 39 -5.01 -6.25 -0.87
CA VAL A 39 -3.79 -6.77 -1.52
C VAL A 39 -4.04 -8.18 -2.08
N ALA A 40 -4.65 -9.08 -1.31
CA ALA A 40 -4.96 -10.43 -1.77
C ALA A 40 -5.95 -10.46 -2.95
N ALA A 41 -6.89 -9.52 -3.02
CA ALA A 41 -7.88 -9.45 -4.09
C ALA A 41 -7.29 -8.91 -5.41
N TYR A 42 -6.38 -7.92 -5.34
CA TYR A 42 -5.97 -7.16 -6.52
C TYR A 42 -4.48 -7.28 -6.87
N TRP A 43 -3.59 -7.48 -5.92
CA TRP A 43 -2.15 -7.56 -6.20
C TRP A 43 -1.80 -8.91 -6.86
N PRO A 44 -0.97 -8.94 -7.91
CA PRO A 44 -0.52 -10.19 -8.51
C PRO A 44 0.50 -10.90 -7.61
N GLU A 45 0.45 -12.24 -7.59
CA GLU A 45 1.44 -13.07 -6.88
C GLU A 45 2.86 -12.91 -7.48
N ASP A 46 2.94 -12.77 -8.81
CA ASP A 46 4.19 -12.66 -9.54
C ASP A 46 4.17 -11.49 -10.54
N ILE A 47 5.29 -10.78 -10.65
CA ILE A 47 5.53 -9.75 -11.67
C ILE A 47 6.87 -10.05 -12.33
N ALA A 48 6.83 -10.48 -13.59
CA ALA A 48 8.03 -10.74 -14.38
C ALA A 48 8.52 -9.46 -15.08
N PRO A 49 9.85 -9.24 -15.23
CA PRO A 49 10.40 -8.01 -15.83
C PRO A 49 9.92 -7.73 -17.26
N ASP A 50 9.70 -8.78 -18.05
CA ASP A 50 9.18 -8.71 -19.43
C ASP A 50 7.69 -8.33 -19.48
N GLY A 51 6.94 -8.59 -18.41
CA GLY A 51 5.53 -8.24 -18.28
C GLY A 51 5.27 -6.79 -17.86
N LEU A 52 6.29 -5.99 -17.53
CA LEU A 52 6.11 -4.63 -17.01
C LEU A 52 5.40 -3.68 -18.00
N GLY A 53 5.49 -3.95 -19.30
CA GLY A 53 4.79 -3.18 -20.34
C GLY A 53 3.37 -3.64 -20.64
N ASP A 54 2.88 -4.70 -19.99
CA ASP A 54 1.52 -5.23 -20.21
C ASP A 54 0.49 -4.26 -19.64
N THR A 55 -0.39 -3.75 -20.51
CA THR A 55 -1.47 -2.83 -20.14
C THR A 55 -2.47 -3.45 -19.18
N THR A 56 -2.64 -4.78 -19.22
CA THR A 56 -3.53 -5.51 -18.31
C THR A 56 -2.96 -5.53 -16.89
N LEU A 57 -1.65 -5.79 -16.76
CA LEU A 57 -0.95 -5.73 -15.48
C LEU A 57 -1.01 -4.32 -14.90
N ILE A 58 -0.73 -3.31 -15.72
CA ILE A 58 -0.77 -1.91 -15.31
C ILE A 58 -2.17 -1.54 -14.79
N ALA A 59 -3.23 -1.82 -15.55
CA ALA A 59 -4.59 -1.53 -15.14
C ALA A 59 -4.99 -2.24 -13.83
N ARG A 60 -4.52 -3.49 -13.63
CA ARG A 60 -4.74 -4.22 -12.37
C ARG A 60 -4.03 -3.57 -11.18
N ILE A 61 -2.78 -3.14 -11.35
CA ILE A 61 -2.02 -2.44 -10.32
C ILE A 61 -2.67 -1.08 -9.98
N GLU A 62 -3.10 -0.32 -11.00
CA GLU A 62 -3.83 0.93 -10.81
C GLU A 62 -5.14 0.71 -10.02
N GLN A 63 -5.91 -0.33 -10.36
CA GLN A 63 -7.12 -0.69 -9.63
C GLN A 63 -6.81 -1.07 -8.18
N SER A 64 -5.75 -1.85 -7.93
CA SER A 64 -5.29 -2.20 -6.59
C SER A 64 -4.97 -0.95 -5.76
N TRP A 65 -4.23 -0.01 -6.35
CA TRP A 65 -3.83 1.23 -5.69
C TRP A 65 -5.03 2.13 -5.40
N LEU A 66 -5.91 2.36 -6.38
CA LEU A 66 -7.13 3.15 -6.22
C LEU A 66 -8.02 2.60 -5.11
N THR A 67 -8.21 1.28 -5.07
CA THR A 67 -9.01 0.62 -4.04
C THR A 67 -8.40 0.82 -2.65
N LEU A 68 -7.07 0.71 -2.53
CA LEU A 68 -6.37 0.92 -1.26
C LEU A 68 -6.47 2.37 -0.78
N VAL A 69 -6.18 3.34 -1.65
CA VAL A 69 -6.18 4.76 -1.24
C VAL A 69 -7.58 5.28 -0.94
N ASP A 70 -8.61 4.78 -1.64
CA ASP A 70 -10.00 5.07 -1.34
C ASP A 70 -10.42 4.46 0.02
N HIS A 71 -10.08 3.19 0.26
CA HIS A 71 -10.33 2.52 1.55
C HIS A 71 -9.67 3.27 2.73
N LEU A 72 -8.47 3.80 2.52
CA LEU A 72 -7.74 4.60 3.51
C LEU A 72 -8.20 6.07 3.58
N GLN A 73 -9.15 6.47 2.75
CA GLN A 73 -9.66 7.85 2.66
C GLN A 73 -8.56 8.87 2.34
N LEU A 74 -7.60 8.47 1.51
CA LEU A 74 -6.47 9.29 1.05
C LEU A 74 -6.65 9.81 -0.38
N SER A 75 -7.71 9.40 -1.08
CA SER A 75 -7.98 9.76 -2.48
C SER A 75 -8.04 11.27 -2.73
N GLY A 76 -8.60 12.04 -1.79
CA GLY A 76 -8.69 13.50 -1.88
C GLY A 76 -7.35 14.24 -1.80
N ASP A 77 -6.33 13.62 -1.21
CA ASP A 77 -4.99 14.22 -1.02
C ASP A 77 -4.06 13.97 -2.22
N LEU A 78 -4.53 13.20 -3.21
CA LEU A 78 -3.75 12.75 -4.36
C LEU A 78 -4.06 13.54 -5.64
N MET A 79 -5.01 14.47 -5.60
CA MET A 79 -5.21 15.44 -6.69
C MET A 79 -4.20 16.59 -6.55
N PRO A 80 -3.59 17.04 -7.66
CA PRO A 80 -2.67 18.18 -7.66
C PRO A 80 -3.35 19.51 -7.29
#